data_AF-A0A510UBT2-F1
#
_entry.id   AF-A0A510UBT2-F1
#
_cell.length_a   1.000
_cell.length_b   1.000
_cell.length_c   1.000
_cell.angle_alpha   90.00
_cell.angle_beta   90.00
_cell.angle_gamma   90.00
#
_symmetry.space_group_name_H-M   'P 1'
#
loop_
_entity.id
_entity.type
_entity.pdbx_description
1 polymer ?
#
loop_
_entity_poly.entity_id
_entity_poly.type
_entity_poly.pdbx_seq_one_letter_code
_entity_poly.pdbx_strand_id
1 'polypeptide(L)' 'MSKDKFLAKMAIAYMQNHGHAPTDNQLNDWAELYAVLERKGN' A
#
# COMPACT_ATOMS: atom_id res chain seq x y z
N MET A 1 -1.16 -10.65 0.66
CA MET A 1 -1.71 -9.96 -0.53
C MET A 1 -0.59 -9.89 -1.59
N SER A 2 -0.85 -9.91 -2.91
CA SER A 2 0.24 -9.80 -3.91
C SER A 2 0.74 -8.35 -4.03
N LYS A 3 1.96 -8.15 -4.56
CA LYS A 3 2.54 -6.82 -4.82
C LYS A 3 1.58 -5.93 -5.62
N ASP A 4 0.90 -6.51 -6.60
CA ASP A 4 -0.03 -5.80 -7.48
C ASP A 4 -1.24 -5.23 -6.72
N LYS A 5 -1.76 -5.97 -5.73
CA LYS A 5 -2.86 -5.48 -4.90
C LYS A 5 -2.43 -4.33 -3.98
N PHE A 6 -1.16 -4.31 -3.54
CA PHE A 6 -0.64 -3.20 -2.76
C PHE A 6 -0.48 -1.95 -3.63
N LEU A 7 0.10 -2.10 -4.81
CA LEU A 7 0.23 -1.02 -5.80
C LEU A 7 -1.15 -0.48 -6.22
N ALA A 8 -2.15 -1.34 -6.39
CA ALA A 8 -3.52 -0.92 -6.67
C ALA A 8 -4.10 -0.06 -5.53
N LYS A 9 -3.91 -0.43 -4.27
CA LYS A 9 -4.34 0.39 -3.12
C LYS A 9 -3.64 1.75 -3.08
N MET A 10 -2.33 1.78 -3.31
CA MET A 10 -1.55 3.02 -3.41
C MET A 10 -2.10 3.94 -4.50
N ALA A 11 -2.32 3.40 -5.71
CA ALA A 11 -2.85 4.17 -6.83
C ALA A 11 -4.25 4.73 -6.55
N ILE A 12 -5.14 3.92 -5.96
CA ILE A 12 -6.49 4.36 -5.60
C ILE A 12 -6.44 5.50 -4.59
N ALA A 13 -5.67 5.37 -3.51
CA ALA A 13 -5.57 6.42 -2.51
C ALA A 13 -4.97 7.71 -3.07
N TYR A 14 -3.96 7.59 -3.96
CA TYR A 14 -3.40 8.75 -4.65
C TYR A 14 -4.42 9.49 -5.51
N MET A 15 -5.23 8.76 -6.28
CA MET A 15 -6.31 9.35 -7.09
C MET A 15 -7.41 9.98 -6.23
N GLN A 16 -7.80 9.31 -5.14
CA GLN A 16 -8.81 9.81 -4.20
C GLN A 16 -8.34 11.04 -3.44
N ASN A 17 -7.05 11.13 -3.16
CA ASN A 17 -6.44 12.28 -2.48
C ASN A 17 -5.99 13.36 -3.47
N HIS A 18 -6.64 13.47 -4.64
CA HIS A 18 -6.39 14.51 -5.65
C HIS A 18 -4.93 14.64 -6.11
N GLY A 19 -4.20 13.52 -6.19
CA GLY A 19 -2.79 13.51 -6.58
C GLY A 19 -1.82 13.74 -5.42
N HIS A 20 -2.29 13.65 -4.18
CA HIS A 20 -1.44 13.61 -3.00
C HIS A 20 -1.13 12.17 -2.59
N ALA A 21 0.08 11.97 -2.06
CA ALA A 21 0.48 10.68 -1.52
C ALA A 21 -0.46 10.22 -0.39
N PRO A 22 -0.61 8.91 -0.16
CA PRO A 22 -1.33 8.39 1.00
C PRO A 22 -0.71 8.88 2.30
N THR A 23 -1.53 9.08 3.33
CA THR A 23 -1.07 9.53 4.64
C THR A 23 -0.39 8.41 5.43
N ASP A 24 0.42 8.77 6.41
CA ASP A 24 1.08 7.79 7.29
C ASP A 24 0.08 6.85 7.98
N ASN A 25 -1.12 7.34 8.32
CA ASN A 25 -2.18 6.49 8.88
C ASN A 25 -2.65 5.42 7.88
N GLN A 26 -2.87 5.80 6.61
CA GLN A 26 -3.24 4.84 5.56
C GLN A 26 -2.12 3.83 5.31
N LEU A 27 -0.86 4.27 5.35
CA LEU A 27 0.30 3.39 5.21
C LEU A 27 0.45 2.43 6.40
N ASN A 28 0.22 2.90 7.63
CA ASN A 28 0.24 2.09 8.84
C ASN A 28 -0.85 1.02 8.83
N ASP A 29 -2.05 1.36 8.38
CA ASP A 29 -3.14 0.38 8.21
C ASP A 29 -2.82 -0.67 7.14
N TRP A 30 -1.85 -0.39 6.27
CA TRP A 30 -1.36 -1.31 5.24
C TRP A 30 -0.01 -1.94 5.59
N ALA A 31 0.56 -1.66 6.78
CA ALA A 31 1.88 -2.16 7.17
C ALA A 31 1.94 -3.69 7.17
N GLU A 32 0.86 -4.36 7.59
CA GLU A 32 0.73 -5.83 7.51
C GLU A 32 0.73 -6.34 6.06
N LEU A 33 0.26 -5.53 5.11
CA LEU A 33 0.26 -5.86 3.69
C LEU A 33 1.68 -5.83 3.11
N TYR A 34 2.56 -4.99 3.66
CA TYR A 34 3.97 -4.87 3.28
C TYR A 34 4.83 -5.98 3.91
N ALA A 35 4.63 -6.27 5.19
CA ALA A 35 5.38 -7.31 5.91
C ALA A 35 5.24 -8.72 5.29
N VAL A 36 4.10 -9.01 4.65
CA VAL A 36 3.86 -10.27 3.94
C VAL A 36 4.62 -10.37 2.62
N LEU A 37 4.97 -9.24 1.99
CA LEU A 37 5.75 -9.22 0.74
C LEU A 37 7.23 -9.50 0.99
N GLU A 38 7.81 -8.96 2.07
CA GLU A 38 9.22 -9.20 2.42
C GLU A 38 9.48 -10.67 2.80
N ARG A 39 8.55 -11.32 3.52
CA ARG A 39 8.71 -12.74 3.91
C ARG A 39 8.62 -13.73 2.74
N LYS A 40 8.05 -13.34 1.60
CA LYS A 40 7.96 -14.19 0.40
C LYS A 40 9.09 -13.95 -0.60
N GLY A 41 9.97 -12.98 -0.33
CA GLY A 41 11.15 -12.69 -1.14
C GLY A 41 12.43 -13.38 -0.67
N ASN A 42 12.34 -14.32 0.28
CA ASN A 42 13.47 -15.08 0.82
C ASN A 42 13.34 -16.57 0.51
#